data_AF-A0A9E5YAT9-F1
#
_entry.id   AF-A0A9E5YAT9-F1
#
_cell.length_a   1.000
_cell.length_b   1.000
_cell.length_c   1.000
_cell.angle_alpha   90.00
_cell.angle_beta   90.00
_cell.angle_gamma   90.00
#
_symmetry.space_group_name_H-M   'P 1'
#
loop_
_entity.id
_entity.type
_entity.pdbx_description
1 polymer ?
#
loop_
_entity_poly.entity_id
_entity_poly.type
_entity_poly.pdbx_seq_one_letter_code
_entity_poly.pdbx_strand_id
1 'polypeptide(L)'
;PEEYAGVHRSQDALRDRMVTMDLDFFDRETEIAITEAKSGISRQDTEKIVDVIRGLRDSGKCEFAPTVRGCIVIAKTLKLRHIPIDAKNPVFGQICQDVLASETSRIGSRANRKKIEEIIQGLIDKYC
;
A
#
# COMPACT_ATOMS: atom_id res chain seq x y z
N PRO A 1 13.47 -6.71 0.66
CA PRO A 1 13.24 -8.08 1.18
C PRO A 1 14.56 -8.74 1.60
N GLU A 2 15.01 -8.42 2.82
CA GLU A 2 16.18 -9.05 3.48
C GLU A 2 15.80 -10.33 4.26
N GLU A 3 14.52 -10.72 4.27
CA GLU A 3 14.00 -11.80 5.11
C GLU A 3 13.81 -13.13 4.37
N TYR A 4 14.81 -13.59 3.62
CA TYR A 4 14.86 -14.99 3.16
C TYR A 4 15.99 -15.72 3.90
N ALA A 5 15.69 -16.82 4.58
CA ALA A 5 16.74 -17.68 5.11
C ALA A 5 17.59 -18.20 3.93
N GLY A 6 18.90 -17.91 3.94
CA GLY A 6 19.82 -18.25 2.85
C GLY A 6 20.24 -17.08 1.95
N VAL A 7 19.83 -15.83 2.21
CA VAL A 7 20.44 -14.68 1.51
C VAL A 7 21.81 -14.40 2.11
N HIS A 8 22.86 -14.89 1.46
CA HIS A 8 24.20 -14.35 1.68
C HIS A 8 24.25 -12.96 1.05
N ARG A 9 24.69 -11.94 1.80
CA ARG A 9 25.02 -10.63 1.22
C ARG A 9 25.87 -10.87 -0.02
N SER A 10 25.48 -10.27 -1.15
CA SER A 10 26.20 -10.42 -2.42
C SER A 10 27.68 -10.16 -2.18
N GLN A 11 28.55 -11.10 -2.58
CA GLN A 11 29.99 -10.95 -2.44
C GLN A 11 30.45 -9.68 -3.19
N ASP A 12 31.34 -8.91 -2.59
CA ASP A 12 31.77 -7.59 -3.06
C ASP A 12 32.25 -7.60 -4.53
N ALA A 13 32.95 -8.67 -4.92
CA ALA A 13 33.48 -8.86 -6.27
C ALA A 13 32.42 -8.94 -7.39
N LEU A 14 31.16 -9.22 -7.06
CA LEU A 14 30.05 -9.24 -8.03
C LEU A 14 29.34 -7.87 -8.13
N ARG A 15 29.46 -7.02 -7.11
CA ARG A 15 28.84 -5.68 -7.10
C ARG A 15 29.47 -4.75 -8.12
N ASP A 16 30.79 -4.83 -8.29
CA ASP A 16 31.53 -4.02 -9.27
C ASP A 16 31.15 -4.32 -10.74
N ARG A 17 30.44 -5.42 -11.00
CA ARG A 17 29.97 -5.82 -12.33
C ARG A 17 28.47 -5.58 -12.55
N MET A 18 27.77 -5.02 -11.55
CA MET A 18 26.35 -4.71 -11.63
C MET A 18 26.16 -3.20 -11.74
N VAL A 19 25.42 -2.76 -12.76
CA VAL A 19 24.91 -1.39 -12.80
C VAL A 19 23.66 -1.34 -11.93
N THR A 20 23.73 -0.63 -10.81
CA THR A 20 22.60 -0.44 -9.90
C THR A 20 21.71 0.71 -10.37
N MET A 21 20.40 0.50 -10.39
CA MET A 21 19.42 1.57 -10.53
C MET A 21 18.58 1.62 -9.26
N ASP A 22 18.56 2.77 -8.62
CA ASP A 22 17.68 3.00 -7.48
C ASP A 22 16.24 3.14 -7.99
N LEU A 23 15.35 2.31 -7.45
CA LEU A 23 13.92 2.36 -7.74
C LEU A 23 13.19 2.96 -6.56
N ASP A 24 12.37 3.97 -6.83
CA ASP A 24 11.47 4.60 -5.87
C ASP A 24 10.02 4.34 -6.25
N PHE A 25 9.08 4.87 -5.46
CA PHE A 25 7.68 4.85 -5.77
C PHE A 25 7.34 5.68 -7.02
N PHE A 26 6.28 5.26 -7.71
CA PHE A 26 5.78 6.00 -8.85
C PHE A 26 5.11 7.33 -8.43
N ASP A 27 5.05 8.27 -9.37
CA ASP A 27 4.21 9.45 -9.22
C ASP A 27 2.72 9.07 -9.15
N ARG A 28 1.90 10.03 -8.70
CA ARG A 28 0.48 9.80 -8.42
C ARG A 28 -0.28 9.31 -9.65
N GLU A 29 -0.04 9.93 -10.80
CA GLU A 29 -0.75 9.62 -12.04
C GLU A 29 -0.39 8.21 -12.53
N THR A 30 0.88 7.84 -12.41
CA THR A 30 1.32 6.48 -12.73
C THR A 30 0.72 5.44 -11.79
N GLU A 31 0.65 5.69 -10.47
CA GLU A 31 -0.01 4.78 -9.52
C GLU A 31 -1.50 4.60 -9.84
N ILE A 32 -2.19 5.68 -10.22
CA ILE A 32 -3.60 5.65 -10.66
C ILE A 32 -3.74 4.81 -11.92
N ALA A 33 -2.97 5.10 -12.96
CA ALA A 33 -3.05 4.39 -14.23
C ALA A 33 -2.78 2.89 -14.08
N ILE A 34 -1.79 2.52 -13.27
CA ILE A 34 -1.50 1.11 -12.95
C ILE A 34 -2.69 0.47 -12.23
N THR A 35 -3.22 1.14 -11.20
CA THR A 35 -4.30 0.59 -10.38
C THR A 35 -5.58 0.42 -11.20
N GLU A 36 -5.94 1.41 -12.01
CA GLU A 36 -7.07 1.37 -12.95
C GLU A 36 -6.89 0.21 -13.93
N ALA A 37 -5.74 0.12 -14.62
CA ALA A 37 -5.47 -0.94 -15.60
C ALA A 37 -5.49 -2.35 -14.98
N LYS A 38 -5.06 -2.49 -13.72
CA LYS A 38 -4.97 -3.80 -13.05
C LYS A 38 -6.24 -4.21 -12.32
N SER A 39 -7.10 -3.29 -11.93
CA SER A 39 -8.35 -3.58 -11.21
C SER A 39 -9.60 -3.39 -12.07
N GLY A 40 -9.60 -2.40 -12.96
CA GLY A 40 -10.74 -1.98 -13.77
C GLY A 40 -11.90 -1.41 -12.95
N ILE A 41 -11.62 -0.74 -11.83
CA ILE A 41 -12.58 0.16 -11.16
C ILE A 41 -12.54 1.54 -11.83
N SER A 42 -13.46 2.43 -11.48
CA SER A 42 -13.49 3.78 -12.06
C SER A 42 -12.23 4.58 -11.68
N ARG A 43 -11.86 5.55 -12.51
CA ARG A 43 -10.73 6.44 -12.21
C ARG A 43 -10.94 7.22 -10.90
N GLN A 44 -12.15 7.73 -10.65
CA GLN A 44 -12.50 8.45 -9.42
C GLN A 44 -12.28 7.58 -8.18
N ASP A 45 -12.73 6.33 -8.23
CA ASP A 45 -12.53 5.35 -7.16
C ASP A 45 -11.06 4.97 -6.97
N THR A 46 -10.31 4.90 -8.07
CA THR A 46 -8.87 4.62 -8.06
C THR A 46 -8.10 5.74 -7.37
N GLU A 47 -8.42 6.99 -7.70
CA GLU A 47 -7.81 8.19 -7.10
C GLU A 47 -7.93 8.16 -5.56
N LYS A 48 -9.13 7.86 -5.04
CA LYS A 48 -9.38 7.71 -3.60
C LYS A 48 -8.43 6.70 -2.94
N ILE A 49 -8.32 5.50 -3.52
CA ILE A 49 -7.47 4.42 -2.98
C ILE A 49 -6.00 4.83 -3.00
N VAL A 50 -5.54 5.41 -4.11
CA VAL A 50 -4.15 5.87 -4.26
C VAL A 50 -3.84 6.95 -3.24
N ASP A 51 -4.74 7.92 -3.04
CA ASP A 51 -4.52 9.03 -2.11
C ASP A 51 -4.46 8.57 -0.65
N VAL A 52 -5.27 7.58 -0.25
CA VAL A 52 -5.17 6.92 1.07
C VAL A 52 -3.80 6.26 1.24
N ILE A 53 -3.32 5.52 0.24
CA ILE A 53 -2.05 4.80 0.32
C ILE A 53 -0.85 5.73 0.35
N ARG A 54 -0.86 6.75 -0.50
CA ARG A 54 0.17 7.80 -0.51
C ARG A 54 0.18 8.57 0.79
N GLY A 55 -1.00 8.95 1.30
CA GLY A 55 -1.11 9.62 2.59
C GLY A 55 -0.58 8.77 3.76
N LEU A 56 -0.78 7.45 3.71
CA LEU A 56 -0.22 6.54 4.72
C LEU A 56 1.30 6.45 4.60
N ARG A 57 1.83 6.37 3.37
CA ARG A 57 3.27 6.40 3.08
C ARG A 57 3.92 7.69 3.59
N ASP A 58 3.32 8.83 3.30
CA ASP A 58 3.81 10.17 3.64
C ASP A 58 3.71 10.47 5.14
N SER A 59 2.93 9.69 5.90
CA SER A 59 2.84 9.83 7.36
C SER A 59 4.18 9.56 8.08
N GLY A 60 5.08 8.78 7.46
CA GLY A 60 6.35 8.36 8.06
C GLY A 60 6.19 7.50 9.31
N LYS A 61 4.99 6.96 9.57
CA LYS A 61 4.67 6.11 10.74
C LYS A 61 4.66 4.61 10.44
N CYS A 62 4.88 4.24 9.19
CA CYS A 62 4.94 2.85 8.75
C CYS A 62 6.36 2.31 8.87
N GLU A 63 6.52 1.08 9.36
CA GLU A 63 7.81 0.37 9.35
C GLU A 63 8.22 0.02 7.91
N PHE A 64 7.21 -0.37 7.11
CA PHE A 64 7.34 -0.58 5.68
C PHE A 64 6.34 0.31 4.96
N ALA A 65 6.82 1.10 4.01
CA ALA A 65 5.97 1.97 3.22
C ALA A 65 5.05 1.14 2.29
N PRO A 66 3.73 1.42 2.26
CA PRO A 66 2.82 0.70 1.37
C PRO A 66 3.14 1.02 -0.09
N THR A 67 2.95 0.03 -0.97
CA THR A 67 3.34 0.12 -2.39
C THR A 67 2.11 0.18 -3.30
N VAL A 68 2.31 0.35 -4.61
CA VAL A 68 1.23 0.22 -5.62
C VAL A 68 0.52 -1.15 -5.56
N ARG A 69 1.15 -2.18 -4.98
CA ARG A 69 0.52 -3.49 -4.76
C ARG A 69 -0.67 -3.40 -3.80
N GLY A 70 -0.56 -2.59 -2.73
CA GLY A 70 -1.66 -2.33 -1.82
C GLY A 70 -2.86 -1.74 -2.55
N CYS A 71 -2.64 -0.79 -3.47
CA CYS A 71 -3.69 -0.18 -4.28
C CYS A 71 -4.44 -1.25 -5.08
N ILE A 72 -3.68 -2.11 -5.79
CA ILE A 72 -4.22 -3.16 -6.64
C ILE A 72 -5.01 -4.20 -5.83
N VAL A 73 -4.50 -4.61 -4.66
CA VAL A 73 -5.17 -5.59 -3.79
C VAL A 73 -6.50 -5.05 -3.28
N ILE A 74 -6.52 -3.81 -2.77
CA ILE A 74 -7.75 -3.17 -2.29
C ILE A 74 -8.75 -3.03 -3.45
N ALA A 75 -8.32 -2.42 -4.56
CA ALA A 75 -9.18 -2.17 -5.71
C ALA A 75 -9.79 -3.46 -6.29
N LYS A 76 -9.00 -4.52 -6.47
CA LYS A 76 -9.50 -5.82 -6.93
C LYS A 76 -10.48 -6.45 -5.95
N THR A 77 -10.19 -6.39 -4.65
CA THR A 77 -11.05 -6.97 -3.62
C THR A 77 -12.42 -6.30 -3.61
N LEU A 78 -12.46 -4.97 -3.70
CA LEU A 78 -13.70 -4.19 -3.72
C LEU A 78 -14.51 -4.48 -4.99
N LYS A 79 -13.86 -4.54 -6.15
CA LYS A 79 -14.52 -4.90 -7.40
C LYS A 79 -15.13 -6.30 -7.37
N LEU A 80 -14.37 -7.30 -6.91
CA LEU A 80 -14.84 -8.69 -6.84
C LEU A 80 -16.02 -8.86 -5.88
N ARG A 81 -16.06 -8.08 -4.80
CA ARG A 81 -17.13 -8.13 -3.80
C ARG A 81 -18.27 -7.14 -4.08
N HIS A 82 -18.19 -6.36 -5.16
CA HIS A 82 -19.14 -5.29 -5.48
C HIS A 82 -19.36 -4.29 -4.33
N ILE A 83 -18.29 -3.96 -3.62
CA ILE A 83 -18.32 -3.03 -2.48
C ILE A 83 -18.06 -1.61 -2.99
N PRO A 84 -18.93 -0.62 -2.68
CA PRO A 84 -18.70 0.77 -3.05
C PRO A 84 -17.56 1.38 -2.21
N ILE A 85 -16.79 2.26 -2.84
CA ILE A 85 -15.68 3.01 -2.22
C ILE A 85 -16.24 4.28 -1.60
N ASP A 86 -16.63 4.15 -0.34
CA ASP A 86 -17.26 5.20 0.46
C ASP A 86 -16.74 5.09 1.90
N ALA A 87 -16.32 6.20 2.50
CA ALA A 87 -15.86 6.25 3.89
C ALA A 87 -16.91 5.75 4.90
N LYS A 88 -18.21 5.88 4.57
CA LYS A 88 -19.31 5.40 5.40
C LYS A 88 -19.52 3.89 5.33
N ASN A 89 -18.89 3.21 4.37
CA ASN A 89 -19.01 1.76 4.26
C ASN A 89 -17.98 1.08 5.19
N PRO A 90 -18.43 0.42 6.27
CA PRO A 90 -17.51 -0.21 7.21
C PRO A 90 -16.70 -1.34 6.58
N VAL A 91 -17.23 -2.00 5.54
CA VAL A 91 -16.52 -3.09 4.84
C VAL A 91 -15.35 -2.55 4.02
N PHE A 92 -15.49 -1.36 3.44
CA PHE A 92 -14.39 -0.69 2.74
C PHE A 92 -13.25 -0.37 3.71
N GLY A 93 -13.57 0.27 4.84
CA GLY A 93 -12.58 0.57 5.89
C GLY A 93 -11.88 -0.67 6.42
N GLN A 94 -12.62 -1.76 6.65
CA GLN A 94 -12.04 -3.03 7.09
C GLN A 94 -11.06 -3.61 6.07
N ILE A 95 -11.39 -3.60 4.77
CA ILE A 95 -10.49 -4.08 3.72
C ILE A 95 -9.21 -3.25 3.67
N CYS A 96 -9.33 -1.92 3.76
CA CYS A 96 -8.16 -1.04 3.84
C CYS A 96 -7.28 -1.37 5.05
N GLN A 97 -7.87 -1.56 6.23
CA GLN A 97 -7.14 -1.93 7.44
C GLN A 97 -6.45 -3.30 7.29
N ASP A 98 -7.14 -4.31 6.79
CA ASP A 98 -6.60 -5.67 6.66
C ASP A 98 -5.39 -5.71 5.70
N VAL A 99 -5.49 -5.03 4.57
CA VAL A 99 -4.41 -4.96 3.57
C VAL A 99 -3.26 -4.08 4.07
N LEU A 100 -3.54 -2.85 4.50
CA LEU A 100 -2.48 -1.89 4.81
C LEU A 100 -1.77 -2.20 6.12
N ALA A 101 -2.48 -2.68 7.14
CA ALA A 101 -1.84 -3.00 8.41
C ALA A 101 -1.02 -4.30 8.34
N SER A 102 -1.26 -5.17 7.35
CA SER A 102 -0.37 -6.32 7.06
C SER A 102 0.85 -5.92 6.21
N GLU A 103 0.72 -4.94 5.31
CA GLU A 103 1.87 -4.43 4.53
C GLU A 103 2.81 -3.52 5.35
N THR A 104 2.29 -2.78 6.34
CA THR A 104 3.03 -1.66 6.97
C THR A 104 3.67 -1.96 8.32
N SER A 105 3.46 -3.16 8.89
CA SER A 105 4.01 -3.53 10.20
C SER A 105 4.51 -4.98 10.24
N ARG A 106 5.66 -5.23 10.88
CA ARG A 106 6.03 -6.58 11.31
C ARG A 106 5.06 -7.06 12.40
N ILE A 107 4.66 -8.32 12.31
CA ILE A 107 3.82 -9.02 13.28
C ILE A 107 4.46 -8.88 14.68
N GLY A 108 3.95 -8.00 15.56
CA GLY A 108 4.50 -7.89 16.91
C GLY A 108 3.94 -6.82 17.86
N SER A 109 3.73 -5.58 17.41
CA SER A 109 3.31 -4.50 18.33
C SER A 109 1.82 -4.13 18.17
N ARG A 110 0.98 -4.66 19.08
CA ARG A 110 -0.45 -4.26 19.18
C ARG A 110 -0.66 -2.75 19.28
N ALA A 111 0.27 -2.04 19.92
CA ALA A 111 0.21 -0.58 20.05
C ALA A 111 0.48 0.14 18.72
N ASN A 112 1.34 -0.41 17.86
CA ASN A 112 1.62 0.18 16.55
C ASN A 112 0.48 -0.06 15.56
N ARG A 113 -0.11 -1.26 15.61
CA ARG A 113 -1.29 -1.65 14.84
C ARG A 113 -2.43 -0.64 15.00
N LYS A 114 -2.79 -0.31 16.25
CA LYS A 114 -3.88 0.61 16.55
C LYS A 114 -3.63 2.03 16.01
N LYS A 115 -2.39 2.53 16.11
CA LYS A 115 -2.02 3.84 15.54
C LYS A 115 -2.15 3.87 14.03
N ILE A 116 -1.73 2.81 13.36
CA ILE A 116 -1.86 2.68 11.90
C ILE A 116 -3.34 2.64 11.50
N GLU A 117 -4.17 1.89 12.23
CA GLU A 117 -5.62 1.85 12.00
C GLU A 117 -6.28 3.23 12.15
N GLU A 118 -5.89 4.01 13.16
CA GLU A 118 -6.36 5.39 13.35
C GLU A 118 -5.95 6.31 12.19
N ILE A 119 -4.71 6.18 11.70
CA ILE A 119 -4.22 6.96 10.55
C ILE A 119 -4.99 6.57 9.28
N ILE A 120 -5.17 5.27 9.03
CA ILE A 120 -5.92 4.77 7.87
C ILE A 120 -7.34 5.32 7.89
N GLN A 121 -8.01 5.30 9.04
CA GLN A 121 -9.37 5.83 9.14
C GLN A 121 -9.41 7.33 8.84
N GLY A 122 -8.49 8.12 9.40
CA GLY A 122 -8.43 9.56 9.12
C GLY A 122 -8.12 9.88 7.65
N LEU A 123 -7.37 9.02 6.96
CA LEU A 123 -7.10 9.15 5.53
C LEU A 123 -8.32 8.79 4.67
N ILE A 124 -9.05 7.74 5.05
CA ILE A 124 -10.32 7.36 4.42
C ILE A 124 -11.32 8.52 4.54
N ASP A 125 -11.50 9.08 5.73
CA ASP A 125 -12.44 10.18 5.95
C ASP A 125 -12.05 11.45 5.18
N LYS A 126 -10.76 11.62 4.87
CA LYS A 126 -10.24 12.77 4.11
C LYS A 126 -10.46 12.62 2.61
N TYR A 127 -10.30 11.42 2.06
CA TYR A 127 -10.23 11.21 0.60
C TYR A 127 -11.44 10.49 0.01
N CYS A 128 -12.22 9.75 0.80
CA CYS A 128 -13.29 8.88 0.30
C CYS A 128 -14.69 9.39 0.60
#